data_AF-A0AAD7NXW5-F1
#
_entry.id   AF-A0AAD7NXW5-F1
#
_cell.length_a   1.000
_cell.length_b   1.000
_cell.length_c   1.000
_cell.angle_alpha   90.00
_cell.angle_beta   90.00
_cell.angle_gamma   90.00
#
_symmetry.space_group_name_H-M   'P 1'
#
loop_
_entity.id
_entity.type
_entity.pdbx_description
1 polymer ?
#
loop_
_entity_poly.entity_id
_entity_poly.type
_entity_poly.pdbx_seq_one_letter_code
_entity_poly.pdbx_strand_id
1 'polypeptide(L)'
;MCVLVHTLSPASSCPIHQHRPNHSVAWTSTAPVWTDTTIPLPNTSDVQGTIYWSPKWSSYVWISGDGFPNANFYISTASNPERPWTAAKLFYTGIVGVGSLPAYSAVAHPSLTDGTGDYIFIGWTRTIHNAQGNQVYDQPLVRVDWS
;
A
#
# COMPACT_ATOMS: atom_id res chain seq x y z
N MET A 1 6.73 8.31 1.87
CA MET A 1 6.56 7.63 0.56
C MET A 1 5.81 8.57 -0.39
N CYS A 2 6.30 8.80 -1.62
CA CYS A 2 5.64 9.68 -2.59
C CYS A 2 4.82 8.81 -3.56
N VAL A 3 3.51 9.03 -3.64
CA VAL A 3 2.60 8.28 -4.52
C VAL A 3 2.44 9.04 -5.82
N LEU A 4 2.87 8.43 -6.94
CA LEU A 4 2.60 8.93 -8.29
C LEU A 4 1.21 8.44 -8.72
N VAL A 5 0.27 9.36 -8.92
CA VAL A 5 -1.06 9.03 -9.46
C VAL A 5 -1.06 9.31 -10.96
N HIS A 6 -1.16 8.27 -11.78
CA HIS A 6 -1.39 8.40 -13.22
C HIS A 6 -2.89 8.56 -13.50
N THR A 7 -3.29 9.69 -14.09
CA THR A 7 -4.58 9.80 -14.76
C THR A 7 -4.36 9.61 -16.27
N LEU A 8 -4.93 8.54 -16.84
CA LEU A 8 -4.94 8.35 -18.29
C LEU A 8 -6.04 9.23 -18.89
N SER A 9 -5.64 10.25 -19.66
CA SER A 9 -6.56 11.01 -20.54
C SER A 9 -6.71 10.26 -21.88
N PRO A 10 -7.94 10.12 -22.43
CA PRO A 10 -8.15 9.45 -23.70
C PRO A 10 -7.90 10.42 -24.86
N ALA A 11 -6.64 10.75 -25.10
CA ALA A 11 -6.21 11.36 -26.36
C ALA A 11 -4.73 11.07 -26.60
N SER A 12 -4.45 10.43 -27.73
CA SER A 12 -3.14 10.11 -28.30
C SER A 12 -2.10 11.23 -28.14
N SER A 13 -1.29 11.14 -27.09
CA SER A 13 0.04 11.73 -26.94
C SER A 13 0.66 11.15 -25.66
N CYS A 14 1.98 11.06 -25.60
CA CYS A 14 2.72 10.59 -24.42
C CYS A 14 2.12 11.23 -23.14
N PRO A 15 1.73 10.45 -22.11
CA PRO A 15 1.08 11.02 -20.94
C PRO A 15 1.99 12.06 -20.30
N ILE A 16 1.52 13.30 -20.21
CA ILE A 16 2.19 14.34 -19.43
C ILE A 16 2.10 13.90 -17.96
N HIS A 17 3.23 13.61 -17.33
CA HIS A 17 3.28 13.36 -15.90
C HIS A 17 2.89 14.65 -15.17
N GLN A 18 1.81 14.58 -14.40
CA GLN A 18 1.38 15.67 -13.55
C GLN A 18 1.43 15.22 -12.09
N HIS A 19 1.79 16.16 -11.23
CA HIS A 19 1.91 16.01 -9.79
C HIS A 19 0.92 16.97 -9.13
N ARG A 20 0.45 16.60 -7.94
CA ARG A 20 -0.43 17.45 -7.15
C ARG A 20 0.27 17.88 -5.85
N PRO A 21 1.00 19.01 -5.86
CA PRO A 21 1.92 19.42 -4.79
C PRO A 21 1.20 19.89 -3.52
N ASN A 22 -0.09 20.24 -3.60
CA ASN A 22 -0.91 20.52 -2.41
C ASN A 22 -2.40 20.47 -2.77
N HIS A 23 -3.20 20.33 -1.74
CA HIS A 23 -4.63 20.07 -1.72
C HIS A 23 -5.51 21.17 -2.36
N SER A 24 -4.96 22.37 -2.50
CA SER A 24 -5.61 23.57 -3.01
C SER A 24 -5.07 24.04 -4.37
N VAL A 25 -4.08 23.33 -4.93
CA VAL A 25 -3.36 23.77 -6.14
C VAL A 25 -3.72 22.86 -7.32
N ALA A 26 -3.74 23.44 -8.51
CA ALA A 26 -3.88 22.73 -9.77
C ALA A 26 -2.75 21.70 -9.95
N TRP A 27 -3.02 20.69 -10.79
CA TRP A 27 -2.00 19.79 -11.30
C TRP A 27 -0.83 20.56 -11.91
N THR A 28 0.40 20.13 -11.62
CA THR A 28 1.64 20.71 -12.15
C THR A 28 2.48 19.66 -12.84
N SER A 29 3.21 20.02 -13.88
CA SER A 29 4.23 19.17 -14.50
C SER A 29 5.57 19.17 -13.76
N THR A 30 5.72 20.01 -12.73
CA THR A 30 6.94 20.09 -11.93
C THR A 30 6.94 18.99 -10.88
N ALA A 31 7.91 18.09 -10.95
CA ALA A 31 8.09 17.05 -9.95
C ALA A 31 8.40 17.65 -8.57
N PRO A 32 7.78 17.13 -7.49
CA PRO A 32 8.14 17.54 -6.13
C PRO A 32 9.54 17.04 -5.77
N VAL A 33 10.21 17.76 -4.88
CA VAL A 33 11.48 17.29 -4.28
C VAL A 33 11.19 16.22 -3.22
N TRP A 34 12.15 15.33 -2.97
CA TRP A 34 11.96 14.21 -2.02
C TRP A 34 11.70 14.67 -0.57
N THR A 35 12.08 15.91 -0.23
CA THR A 35 11.85 16.55 1.07
C THR A 35 10.53 17.34 1.14
N ASP A 36 9.70 17.31 0.11
CA ASP A 36 8.44 18.06 0.10
C ASP A 36 7.45 17.45 1.11
N THR A 37 7.24 18.15 2.22
CA THR A 37 6.32 17.74 3.29
C THR A 37 4.88 18.25 3.08
N THR A 38 4.61 18.96 1.98
CA THR A 38 3.30 19.56 1.68
C THR A 38 2.35 18.65 0.90
N ILE A 39 2.84 17.46 0.51
CA ILE A 39 2.12 16.40 -0.22
C ILE A 39 1.82 15.13 0.61
N PRO A 40 1.55 15.18 1.93
CA PRO A 40 1.25 13.96 2.65
C PRO A 40 -0.08 13.38 2.15
N LEU A 41 -0.19 12.05 2.16
CA LEU A 41 -1.47 11.34 2.07
C LEU A 41 -1.90 10.99 3.50
N PRO A 42 -2.75 11.81 4.16
CA PRO A 42 -3.14 11.56 5.54
C PRO A 42 -3.84 10.21 5.65
N ASN A 43 -3.69 9.52 6.79
CA ASN A 43 -4.28 8.20 7.04
C ASN A 43 -3.83 7.08 6.08
N THR A 44 -2.75 7.32 5.33
CA THR A 44 -1.93 6.26 4.75
C THR A 44 -0.68 6.11 5.62
N SER A 45 -0.19 4.88 5.78
CA SER A 45 1.02 4.63 6.58
C SER A 45 2.22 5.38 6.00
N ASP A 46 3.17 5.78 6.85
CA ASP A 46 4.43 6.38 6.43
C ASP A 46 5.39 5.36 5.79
N VAL A 47 5.06 4.06 5.88
CA VAL A 47 5.75 2.96 5.22
C VAL A 47 5.16 2.60 3.85
N GLN A 48 5.69 1.53 3.24
CA GLN A 48 5.21 0.99 1.98
C GLN A 48 3.74 0.53 2.06
N GLY A 49 2.98 0.78 1.00
CA GLY A 49 1.62 0.26 0.84
C GLY A 49 1.20 0.12 -0.62
N THR A 50 0.07 -0.55 -0.82
CA THR A 50 -0.53 -0.84 -2.12
C THR A 50 -1.85 -0.08 -2.26
N ILE A 51 -1.98 0.69 -3.34
CA ILE A 51 -3.24 1.34 -3.74
C ILE A 51 -3.90 0.53 -4.85
N TYR A 52 -5.21 0.30 -4.74
CA TYR A 52 -6.02 -0.28 -5.82
C TYR A 52 -7.48 0.19 -5.72
N TRP A 53 -8.26 -0.04 -6.78
CA TRP A 53 -9.72 0.17 -6.76
C TRP A 53 -10.44 -1.10 -6.33
N SER A 54 -11.36 -1.01 -5.37
CA SER A 54 -12.21 -2.12 -4.95
C SER A 54 -13.64 -1.96 -5.51
N PRO A 55 -14.12 -2.88 -6.35
CA PRO A 55 -15.50 -2.86 -6.82
C PRO A 55 -16.50 -3.09 -5.68
N LYS A 56 -16.18 -3.95 -4.70
CA LYS A 56 -17.03 -4.25 -3.53
C LYS A 56 -17.41 -2.99 -2.74
N TRP A 57 -16.46 -2.08 -2.55
CA TRP A 57 -16.69 -0.83 -1.79
C TRP A 57 -16.87 0.39 -2.67
N SER A 58 -16.78 0.25 -4.00
CA SER A 58 -16.77 1.36 -4.95
C SER A 58 -15.83 2.50 -4.48
N SER A 59 -14.62 2.11 -4.05
CA SER A 59 -13.65 3.01 -3.41
C SER A 59 -12.23 2.61 -3.76
N TYR A 60 -11.32 3.57 -3.76
CA TYR A 60 -9.89 3.30 -3.67
C TYR A 60 -9.56 2.75 -2.29
N VAL A 61 -8.64 1.80 -2.26
CA VAL A 61 -8.18 1.10 -1.08
C VAL A 61 -6.68 1.27 -0.98
N TRP A 62 -6.21 1.57 0.22
CA TRP A 62 -4.81 1.57 0.62
C TRP A 62 -4.63 0.46 1.65
N ILE A 63 -3.76 -0.51 1.37
CA ILE A 63 -3.32 -1.52 2.35
C ILE A 63 -1.82 -1.32 2.60
N SER A 64 -1.44 -1.20 3.86
CA SER A 64 -0.03 -1.04 4.26
C SER A 64 0.29 -1.80 5.54
N GLY A 65 1.58 -2.01 5.76
CA GLY A 65 2.12 -2.41 7.05
C GLY A 65 2.14 -1.27 8.08
N ASP A 66 2.42 -1.59 9.34
CA ASP A 66 2.91 -0.64 10.36
C ASP A 66 4.43 -0.44 10.34
N GLY A 67 5.12 -1.04 9.38
CA GLY A 67 6.57 -1.06 9.35
C GLY A 67 7.18 -2.13 10.26
N PHE A 68 8.50 -2.22 10.24
CA PHE A 68 9.24 -3.12 11.13
C PHE A 68 9.02 -2.70 12.61
N PRO A 69 8.92 -3.64 13.57
CA PRO A 69 9.17 -5.08 13.45
C PRO A 69 7.94 -5.97 13.22
N ASN A 70 6.75 -5.39 13.10
CA ASN A 70 5.52 -6.17 13.10
C ASN A 70 5.09 -6.58 11.69
N ALA A 71 4.12 -7.49 11.63
CA ALA A 71 3.44 -7.89 10.42
C ALA A 71 1.95 -7.49 10.48
N ASN A 72 1.65 -6.26 10.94
CA ASN A 72 0.28 -5.78 11.01
C ASN A 72 -0.12 -5.13 9.68
N PHE A 73 -1.35 -5.38 9.23
CA PHE A 73 -1.90 -4.83 8.01
C PHE A 73 -3.08 -3.92 8.32
N TYR A 74 -3.00 -2.71 7.80
CA TYR A 74 -4.00 -1.68 7.97
C TYR A 74 -4.68 -1.37 6.64
N ILE A 75 -5.96 -1.03 6.70
CA ILE A 75 -6.76 -0.65 5.55
C ILE A 75 -7.34 0.74 5.71
N SER A 76 -7.25 1.53 4.65
CA SER A 76 -7.90 2.83 4.49
C SER A 76 -8.62 2.88 3.15
N THR A 77 -9.73 3.62 3.06
CA THR A 77 -10.47 3.81 1.81
C THR A 77 -10.63 5.28 1.46
N ALA A 78 -10.83 5.59 0.18
CA ALA A 78 -11.12 6.93 -0.32
C ALA A 78 -12.00 6.86 -1.58
N SER A 79 -12.86 7.84 -1.80
CA SER A 79 -13.65 7.94 -3.04
C SER A 79 -12.80 8.38 -4.24
N ASN A 80 -11.64 8.99 -3.99
CA ASN A 80 -10.67 9.46 -4.98
C ASN A 80 -9.28 9.05 -4.49
N PRO A 81 -8.34 8.62 -5.36
CA PRO A 81 -7.05 8.08 -4.91
C PRO A 81 -6.18 9.13 -4.22
N GLU A 82 -6.52 10.41 -4.40
CA GLU A 82 -5.75 11.50 -3.84
C GLU A 82 -6.12 11.77 -2.38
N ARG A 83 -7.39 11.60 -1.95
CA ARG A 83 -7.95 11.94 -0.60
C ARG A 83 -9.47 12.23 -0.62
N PRO A 84 -10.10 12.41 0.55
CA PRO A 84 -9.63 12.04 1.89
C PRO A 84 -9.65 10.54 2.09
N TRP A 85 -8.55 10.01 2.63
CA TRP A 85 -8.47 8.64 3.09
C TRP A 85 -9.09 8.53 4.49
N THR A 86 -9.90 7.50 4.73
CA THR A 86 -10.41 7.17 6.07
C THR A 86 -9.27 6.84 7.01
N ALA A 87 -9.50 6.98 8.32
CA ALA A 87 -8.56 6.49 9.33
C ALA A 87 -8.21 5.01 9.10
N ALA A 88 -6.92 4.69 9.21
CA ALA A 88 -6.41 3.34 9.01
C ALA A 88 -6.95 2.39 10.08
N LYS A 89 -7.46 1.23 9.65
CA LYS A 89 -7.96 0.19 10.55
C LYS A 89 -7.11 -1.06 10.43
N LEU A 90 -6.62 -1.58 11.56
CA LEU A 90 -5.99 -2.89 11.62
C LEU A 90 -7.02 -3.95 11.22
N PHE A 91 -6.70 -4.78 10.22
CA PHE A 91 -7.58 -5.87 9.80
C PHE A 91 -6.90 -7.24 9.81
N TYR A 92 -5.57 -7.29 9.88
CA TYR A 92 -4.83 -8.54 9.97
C TYR A 92 -3.50 -8.37 10.72
N THR A 93 -3.15 -9.36 11.54
CA THR A 93 -1.84 -9.47 12.19
C THR A 93 -1.20 -10.77 11.79
N GLY A 94 -0.10 -10.67 11.05
CA GLY A 94 0.71 -11.79 10.62
C GLY A 94 1.69 -12.28 11.69
N ILE A 95 2.23 -13.46 11.44
CA ILE A 95 3.34 -14.00 12.22
C ILE A 95 4.65 -13.26 11.90
N VAL A 96 5.38 -12.90 12.96
CA VAL A 96 6.71 -12.30 12.86
C VAL A 96 7.79 -13.36 12.89
N GLY A 97 8.95 -13.03 12.32
CA GLY A 97 10.14 -13.86 12.31
C GLY A 97 11.03 -13.70 13.55
N VAL A 98 12.30 -14.02 13.37
CA VAL A 98 13.36 -13.96 14.41
C VAL A 98 14.37 -12.84 14.14
N GLY A 99 15.19 -12.50 15.13
CA GLY A 99 16.28 -11.55 14.97
C GLY A 99 15.84 -10.08 14.96
N SER A 100 16.74 -9.20 14.52
CA SER A 100 16.58 -7.74 14.58
C SER A 100 15.77 -7.14 13.44
N LEU A 101 15.27 -7.94 12.49
CA LEU A 101 14.40 -7.51 11.39
C LEU A 101 13.31 -8.57 11.13
N PRO A 102 12.41 -8.86 12.10
CA PRO A 102 11.59 -10.06 12.08
C PRO A 102 10.45 -9.99 11.07
N ALA A 103 10.00 -8.81 10.64
CA ALA A 103 9.04 -8.66 9.55
C ALA A 103 9.20 -7.31 8.83
N TYR A 104 9.02 -7.32 7.50
CA TYR A 104 9.07 -6.13 6.64
C TYR A 104 8.45 -6.39 5.26
N SER A 105 8.38 -5.37 4.39
CA SER A 105 7.83 -5.45 3.02
C SER A 105 6.40 -6.00 2.96
N ALA A 106 5.51 -5.49 3.81
CA ALA A 106 4.10 -5.80 3.76
C ALA A 106 3.46 -5.26 2.48
N VAL A 107 2.85 -6.14 1.69
CA VAL A 107 2.26 -5.83 0.38
C VAL A 107 0.91 -6.51 0.21
N ALA A 108 0.00 -5.87 -0.53
CA ALA A 108 -1.23 -6.50 -1.02
C ALA A 108 -1.12 -6.85 -2.50
N HIS A 109 -1.81 -7.90 -2.91
CA HIS A 109 -1.76 -8.47 -4.27
C HIS A 109 -3.14 -8.44 -4.94
N PRO A 110 -3.63 -7.26 -5.37
CA PRO A 110 -4.95 -7.14 -6.00
C PRO A 110 -5.09 -7.96 -7.30
N SER A 111 -3.97 -8.23 -7.99
CA SER A 111 -3.94 -9.04 -9.21
C SER A 111 -4.12 -10.55 -8.98
N LEU A 112 -4.08 -11.03 -7.73
CA LEU A 112 -4.32 -12.43 -7.38
C LEU A 112 -5.78 -12.69 -6.97
N THR A 113 -6.67 -11.71 -7.16
CA THR A 113 -8.10 -11.83 -6.85
C THR A 113 -8.89 -12.21 -8.11
N ASP A 114 -10.14 -12.64 -7.93
CA ASP A 114 -11.08 -12.92 -9.02
C ASP A 114 -11.81 -11.66 -9.53
N GLY A 115 -11.47 -10.48 -8.99
CA GLY A 115 -12.09 -9.20 -9.34
C GLY A 115 -13.43 -8.90 -8.65
N THR A 116 -13.97 -9.81 -7.82
CA THR A 116 -15.19 -9.53 -7.02
C THR A 116 -14.94 -8.48 -5.94
N GLY A 117 -13.70 -8.43 -5.44
CA GLY A 117 -13.31 -7.64 -4.29
C GLY A 117 -13.70 -8.27 -2.96
N ASP A 118 -14.11 -9.54 -2.92
CA ASP A 118 -14.53 -10.25 -1.70
C ASP A 118 -13.37 -10.75 -0.82
N TYR A 119 -12.16 -10.80 -1.37
CA TYR A 119 -10.96 -11.15 -0.64
C TYR A 119 -9.74 -10.42 -1.19
N ILE A 120 -8.65 -10.45 -0.43
CA ILE A 120 -7.34 -9.96 -0.87
C ILE A 120 -6.26 -10.97 -0.49
N PHE A 121 -5.22 -11.09 -1.31
CA PHE A 121 -3.98 -11.73 -0.90
C PHE A 121 -3.02 -10.70 -0.34
N ILE A 122 -2.43 -10.98 0.81
CA ILE A 122 -1.39 -10.17 1.44
C ILE A 122 -0.14 -11.01 1.67
N GLY A 123 1.02 -10.38 1.57
CA GLY A 123 2.30 -11.01 1.82
C GLY A 123 3.26 -10.07 2.54
N TRP A 124 4.24 -10.66 3.21
CA TRP A 124 5.33 -9.93 3.87
C TRP A 124 6.57 -10.81 3.89
N THR A 125 7.73 -10.21 4.12
CA THR A 125 8.96 -10.94 4.36
C THR A 125 9.17 -11.11 5.86
N ARG A 126 9.62 -12.28 6.30
CA ARG A 126 10.09 -12.51 7.67
C ARG A 126 11.40 -13.29 7.68
N THR A 127 12.15 -13.15 8.75
CA THR A 127 13.36 -13.93 9.00
C THR A 127 13.04 -15.21 9.78
N ILE A 128 13.56 -16.34 9.34
CA ILE A 128 13.40 -17.65 9.99
C ILE A 128 14.76 -18.34 10.12
N HIS A 129 14.83 -19.40 10.93
CA HIS A 129 15.96 -20.34 10.86
C HIS A 129 15.60 -21.50 9.92
N ASN A 130 16.48 -21.82 8.98
CA ASN A 130 16.32 -23.03 8.17
C ASN A 130 16.69 -24.30 8.98
N ALA A 131 16.60 -25.47 8.34
CA ALA A 131 16.90 -26.75 9.01
C ALA A 131 18.33 -26.87 9.56
N GLN A 132 19.27 -26.06 9.04
CA GLN A 132 20.66 -25.99 9.50
C GLN A 132 20.87 -24.93 10.60
N GLY A 133 19.82 -24.23 11.03
CA GLY A 133 19.89 -23.16 12.03
C GLY A 133 20.35 -21.81 11.49
N ASN A 134 20.55 -21.68 10.16
CA ASN A 134 20.97 -20.42 9.55
C ASN A 134 19.78 -19.48 9.37
N GLN A 135 19.98 -18.19 9.64
CA GLN A 135 18.97 -17.17 9.38
C GLN A 135 18.78 -16.99 7.87
N VAL A 136 17.53 -17.15 7.42
CA VAL A 136 17.10 -16.97 6.02
C VAL A 136 15.77 -16.20 5.99
N TYR A 137 15.27 -15.91 4.79
CA TYR A 137 13.99 -15.25 4.59
C TYR A 137 12.98 -16.23 3.99
N ASP A 138 11.72 -16.11 4.42
CA ASP A 138 10.57 -16.62 3.69
C ASP A 138 9.51 -15.52 3.52
N GLN A 139 8.47 -15.83 2.76
CA GLN A 139 7.41 -14.88 2.43
C GLN A 139 6.04 -15.53 2.59
N PRO A 140 5.41 -15.41 3.78
CA PRO A 140 4.02 -15.80 3.94
C PRO A 140 3.13 -15.11 2.91
N LEU A 141 2.20 -15.87 2.35
CA LEU A 141 1.14 -15.39 1.47
C LEU A 141 -0.20 -15.88 2.04
N VAL A 142 -1.08 -14.95 2.38
CA VAL A 142 -2.34 -15.24 3.07
C VAL A 142 -3.50 -14.61 2.32
N ARG A 143 -4.59 -15.36 2.17
CA ARG A 143 -5.90 -14.85 1.72
C ARG A 143 -6.66 -14.31 2.93
N VAL A 144 -7.18 -13.10 2.82
CA VAL A 144 -8.08 -12.49 3.79
C VAL A 144 -9.42 -12.24 3.11
N ASP A 145 -10.46 -12.90 3.61
CA ASP A 145 -11.84 -12.74 3.14
C ASP A 145 -12.53 -11.61 3.91
N TRP A 146 -13.25 -10.74 3.19
CA TRP A 146 -14.01 -9.64 3.79
C TRP A 146 -15.40 -10.12 4.21
N SER A 147 -15.78 -9.85 5.45
CA SER A 147 -17.14 -10.07 5.97
C SER A 147 -18.13 -9.03 5.47
#